data_AF-A0A0K0DFR9-F1
#
_entry.id   AF-A0A0K0DFR9-F1
#
_cell.length_a   1.000
_cell.length_b   1.000
_cell.length_c   1.000
_cell.angle_alpha   90.00
_cell.angle_beta   90.00
_cell.angle_gamma   90.00
#
_symmetry.space_group_name_H-M   'P 1'
#
loop_
_entity.id
_entity.type
_entity.pdbx_description
1 polymer ?
#
loop_
_entity_poly.entity_id
_entity_poly.type
_entity_poly.pdbx_seq_one_letter_code
_entity_poly.pdbx_strand_id
1 'polypeptide(L)'
;LLTGSYHNLFRTYTRGSADAKMWEARPQEPHSLLRTRKICPGTSARAQRARRAVGDVGDEDLAADTLDFNRKILHVAWHPKENIIALAATNNLYIFSDK
;
A
#
# COMPACT_ATOMS: atom_id res chain seq x y z
N LEU A 1 5.18 -8.37 10.38
CA LEU A 1 5.98 -8.73 9.17
C LEU A 1 5.66 -7.74 8.08
N LEU A 2 6.60 -7.44 7.18
CA LEU A 2 6.37 -6.55 6.06
C LEU A 2 6.95 -7.15 4.78
N THR A 3 6.21 -7.05 3.68
CA THR A 3 6.64 -7.49 2.36
C THR A 3 6.45 -6.37 1.33
N GLY A 4 7.49 -6.04 0.57
CA GLY A 4 7.41 -5.16 -0.60
C GLY A 4 6.97 -5.92 -1.85
N SER A 5 6.36 -5.24 -2.81
CA SER A 5 5.93 -5.79 -4.09
C SER A 5 6.11 -4.76 -5.22
N TYR A 6 5.33 -4.93 -6.29
CA TYR A 6 5.22 -4.08 -7.46
C TYR A 6 4.24 -2.93 -7.24
N HIS A 7 4.20 -1.99 -8.18
CA HIS A 7 3.33 -0.82 -8.15
C HIS A 7 3.49 0.06 -6.89
N ASN A 8 4.69 0.08 -6.29
CA ASN A 8 4.95 0.69 -4.98
C ASN A 8 4.01 0.18 -3.87
N LEU A 9 3.50 -1.04 -3.98
CA LEU A 9 2.63 -1.64 -2.97
C LEU A 9 3.45 -2.44 -1.96
N PHE A 10 3.08 -2.33 -0.70
CA PHE A 10 3.64 -3.14 0.37
C PHE A 10 2.53 -3.66 1.29
N ARG A 11 2.80 -4.77 1.97
CA ARG A 11 1.84 -5.41 2.87
C ARG A 11 2.41 -5.51 4.27
N THR A 12 1.59 -5.18 5.26
CA THR A 12 1.93 -5.28 6.69
C THR A 12 1.06 -6.35 7.33
N TYR A 13 1.69 -7.18 8.15
CA TYR A 13 1.05 -8.26 8.90
C TYR A 13 1.32 -8.06 10.39
N THR A 14 0.25 -8.05 11.19
CA THR A 14 0.35 -7.97 12.65
C THR A 14 0.69 -9.35 13.21
N ARG A 15 1.66 -9.44 14.13
CA ARG A 15 1.98 -10.72 14.78
C ARG A 15 0.79 -11.17 15.63
N GLY A 16 0.35 -12.41 15.46
CA GLY A 16 -0.79 -12.98 16.21
C GLY A 16 -2.16 -12.67 15.61
N SER A 17 -2.26 -11.88 14.53
CA SER A 17 -3.48 -11.74 13.73
C SER A 17 -3.25 -12.28 12.31
N ALA A 18 -4.29 -12.83 11.69
CA ALA A 18 -4.28 -13.18 10.27
C ALA A 18 -4.49 -11.96 9.35
N ASP A 19 -4.69 -10.77 9.94
CA ASP A 19 -4.96 -9.55 9.19
C ASP A 19 -3.72 -9.05 8.45
N ALA A 20 -3.92 -8.84 7.14
CA ALA A 20 -2.93 -8.30 6.24
C ALA A 20 -3.47 -7.03 5.57
N LYS A 21 -2.86 -5.89 5.87
CA LYS A 21 -3.20 -4.61 5.22
C LYS A 21 -2.22 -4.30 4.11
N MET A 22 -2.73 -3.80 2.99
CA MET A 22 -1.93 -3.46 1.83
C MET A 22 -1.98 -1.96 1.59
N TRP A 23 -0.82 -1.37 1.37
CA TRP A 23 -0.60 0.06 1.35
C TRP A 23 0.15 0.45 0.09
N GLU A 24 -0.02 1.69 -0.36
CA GLU A 24 0.72 2.27 -1.47
C GLU A 24 1.72 3.33 -0.98
N ALA A 25 2.99 3.14 -1.32
CA ALA A 25 4.03 4.13 -1.10
C ALA A 25 3.99 5.18 -2.21
N ARG A 26 3.54 6.38 -1.86
CA ARG A 26 3.42 7.53 -2.75
C ARG A 26 3.82 8.81 -1.99
N PRO A 27 4.26 9.86 -2.69
CA PRO A 27 4.41 11.17 -2.08
C PRO A 27 3.08 11.60 -1.46
N GLN A 28 3.11 12.04 -0.20
CA GLN A 28 1.94 12.60 0.46
C GLN A 28 2.36 13.76 1.35
N GLU A 29 1.38 14.58 1.75
CA GLU A 29 1.59 15.65 2.72
C GLU A 29 2.11 15.07 4.05
N PRO A 30 2.96 15.82 4.79
CA PRO A 30 3.38 15.41 6.11
C PRO A 30 2.17 15.07 6.99
N HIS A 31 2.20 13.91 7.65
CA HIS A 31 1.13 13.41 8.55
C HIS A 31 -0.16 12.95 7.87
N SER A 32 -0.21 12.84 6.55
CA SER A 32 -1.36 12.20 5.90
C SER A 32 -1.34 10.69 6.07
N LEU A 33 -2.54 10.12 6.23
CA LEU A 33 -2.70 8.67 6.38
C LEU A 33 -2.35 7.94 5.08
N LEU A 34 -1.68 6.80 5.24
CA LEU A 34 -1.43 5.89 4.14
C LEU A 34 -2.74 5.45 3.49
N ARG A 35 -2.72 5.34 2.16
CA ARG A 35 -3.88 4.86 1.42
C ARG A 35 -3.87 3.33 1.40
N THR A 36 -4.92 2.73 1.93
CA THR A 36 -5.12 1.28 1.83
C THR A 36 -5.57 0.92 0.42
N ARG A 37 -5.06 -0.20 -0.10
CA ARG A 37 -5.36 -0.72 -1.44
C ARG A 37 -5.83 -2.15 -1.33
N LYS A 38 -6.81 -2.52 -2.15
CA LYS A 38 -7.22 -3.92 -2.34
C LYS A 38 -7.06 -4.29 -3.80
N ILE A 39 -6.40 -5.39 -4.11
CA ILE A 39 -6.28 -5.87 -5.49
C ILE A 39 -7.49 -6.77 -5.78
N CYS A 40 -8.25 -6.42 -6.81
CA CYS A 40 -9.39 -7.18 -7.28
C CYS A 40 -9.12 -7.75 -8.69
N PRO A 41 -9.61 -8.97 -9.00
CA PRO A 41 -9.61 -9.49 -10.37
C PRO A 41 -10.25 -8.47 -11.34
N GLY A 42 -9.69 -8.34 -12.55
CA GLY A 42 -9.98 -7.22 -13.47
C GLY A 42 -11.47 -7.04 -13.83
N THR A 43 -12.28 -8.10 -13.77
CA THR A 43 -13.73 -8.04 -14.02
C THR A 43 -14.53 -7.51 -12.82
N SER A 44 -14.10 -7.75 -11.59
CA SER A 44 -14.80 -7.32 -10.38
C SER A 44 -14.44 -5.90 -9.96
N ALA A 45 -13.20 -5.46 -10.21
CA ALA A 45 -12.74 -4.11 -9.88
C ALA A 45 -13.53 -3.03 -10.65
N ARG A 46 -13.72 -3.20 -11.97
CA ARG A 46 -14.49 -2.28 -12.83
C ARG A 46 -15.97 -2.23 -12.45
N ALA A 47 -16.56 -3.39 -12.13
CA ALA A 47 -17.96 -3.49 -11.73
C ALA A 47 -18.22 -2.91 -10.32
N GLN A 48 -17.28 -3.04 -9.38
CA GLN A 48 -17.36 -2.40 -8.06
C GLN A 48 -17.19 -0.90 -8.13
N ARG A 49 -16.27 -0.39 -8.96
CA ARG A 49 -16.05 1.06 -9.13
C ARG A 49 -17.29 1.78 -9.68
N ALA A 50 -18.07 1.10 -10.53
CA ALA A 50 -19.35 1.62 -11.04
C ALA A 50 -20.49 1.59 -10.01
N ARG A 51 -20.36 0.83 -8.92
CA ARG A 51 -21.39 0.65 -7.88
C ARG A 51 -21.13 1.44 -6.59
N ARG A 52 -19.94 2.04 -6.41
CA ARG A 52 -19.65 2.84 -5.21
C ARG A 52 -20.09 4.29 -5.40
N ALA A 53 -20.81 4.80 -4.41
CA ALA A 53 -21.11 6.21 -4.28
C ALA A 53 -19.80 7.01 -4.14
N VAL A 54 -19.75 8.19 -4.75
CA VAL A 54 -18.68 9.18 -4.61
C VAL A 54 -18.50 9.48 -3.12
N GLY A 55 -17.46 8.93 -2.47
CA GLY A 55 -17.17 9.24 -1.06
C GLY A 55 -16.52 8.15 -0.20
N ASP A 56 -16.42 6.90 -0.64
CA ASP A 56 -15.70 5.85 0.12
C ASP A 56 -14.19 5.91 -0.17
N VAL A 57 -13.46 6.70 0.63
CA VAL A 57 -12.04 7.08 0.41
C VAL A 57 -11.07 6.02 0.97
N GLY A 58 -11.55 5.08 1.78
CA GLY A 58 -10.72 4.20 2.63
C GLY A 58 -9.97 3.09 1.90
N ASP A 59 -10.60 2.46 0.90
CA ASP A 59 -10.04 1.32 0.19
C ASP A 59 -10.29 1.46 -1.31
N GLU A 60 -9.29 1.93 -2.05
CA GLU A 60 -9.38 1.91 -3.51
C GLU A 60 -9.06 0.51 -4.04
N ASP A 61 -10.08 -0.12 -4.63
CA ASP A 61 -9.93 -1.35 -5.39
C ASP A 61 -9.06 -1.06 -6.63
N LEU A 62 -7.89 -1.68 -6.69
CA LEU A 62 -6.98 -1.65 -7.82
C LEU A 62 -7.22 -2.89 -8.68
N ALA A 63 -7.39 -2.70 -9.98
CA ALA A 63 -7.56 -3.82 -10.89
C ALA A 63 -6.20 -4.46 -11.20
N ALA A 64 -6.14 -5.80 -11.19
CA ALA A 64 -4.88 -6.54 -11.36
C ALA A 64 -4.18 -6.25 -12.71
N ASP A 65 -4.94 -5.89 -13.74
CA ASP A 65 -4.45 -5.49 -15.07
C ASP A 65 -3.79 -4.10 -15.11
N THR A 66 -4.01 -3.26 -14.08
CA THR A 66 -3.44 -1.91 -13.99
C THR A 66 -2.13 -1.82 -13.19
N LEU A 67 -1.61 -2.96 -12.73
CA LEU A 67 -0.40 -3.00 -11.92
C LEU A 67 0.85 -2.62 -12.75
N ASP A 68 1.66 -1.74 -12.17
CA ASP A 68 2.94 -1.31 -12.76
C ASP A 68 4.09 -2.12 -12.14
N PHE A 69 4.59 -3.10 -12.89
CA PHE A 69 5.66 -4.00 -12.45
C PHE A 69 7.06 -3.36 -12.47
N ASN A 70 7.22 -2.15 -13.01
CA ASN A 70 8.50 -1.43 -12.96
C ASN A 70 8.70 -0.68 -11.63
N ARG A 71 7.62 -0.38 -10.91
CA ARG A 71 7.64 0.28 -9.60
C ARG A 71 7.84 -0.74 -8.47
N LYS A 72 9.10 -1.16 -8.26
CA LYS A 72 9.45 -2.21 -7.30
C LYS A 72 9.91 -1.61 -5.98
N ILE A 73 9.40 -2.14 -4.87
CA ILE A 73 9.99 -1.94 -3.54
C ILE A 73 11.00 -3.08 -3.32
N LEU A 74 12.28 -2.76 -3.44
CA LEU A 74 13.36 -3.76 -3.34
C LEU A 74 13.97 -3.83 -1.95
N HIS A 75 14.01 -2.70 -1.24
CA HIS A 75 14.60 -2.62 0.09
C HIS A 75 13.59 -2.07 1.08
N VAL A 76 13.51 -2.75 2.21
CA VAL A 76 12.69 -2.32 3.34
C VAL A 76 13.48 -2.48 4.63
N ALA A 77 13.40 -1.48 5.50
CA ALA A 77 13.91 -1.55 6.86
C ALA A 77 12.80 -1.20 7.86
N TRP A 78 12.85 -1.87 9.01
CA TRP A 78 12.08 -1.53 10.20
C TRP A 78 13.02 -0.94 11.24
N HIS A 79 12.61 0.15 11.87
CA HIS A 79 13.36 0.67 13.01
C HIS A 79 13.22 -0.32 14.20
N PRO A 80 14.31 -0.63 14.93
CA PRO A 80 14.29 -1.68 15.95
C PRO A 80 13.55 -1.29 17.23
N LYS A 81 13.35 0.02 17.47
CA LYS A 81 12.78 0.54 18.73
C LYS A 81 11.51 1.38 18.55
N GLU A 82 11.28 1.89 17.35
CA GLU A 82 10.21 2.85 17.07
C GLU A 82 9.34 2.31 15.95
N ASN A 83 8.09 2.75 15.89
CA ASN A 83 7.14 2.35 14.86
C ASN A 83 7.40 3.12 13.56
N ILE A 84 8.60 2.96 13.01
CA ILE A 84 9.07 3.61 11.79
C ILE A 84 9.47 2.54 10.79
N ILE A 85 9.00 2.70 9.56
CA ILE A 85 9.42 1.89 8.41
C ILE A 85 10.01 2.78 7.33
N ALA A 86 11.05 2.27 6.67
CA ALA A 86 11.67 2.91 5.53
C ALA A 86 11.58 1.99 4.30
N LEU A 87 11.04 2.51 3.20
CA LEU A 87 10.88 1.79 1.93
C LEU A 87 11.67 2.52 0.84
N ALA A 88 12.59 1.80 0.17
CA ALA A 88 13.24 2.31 -1.02
C ALA A 88 12.51 1.74 -2.26
N ALA A 89 11.92 2.64 -3.06
CA ALA A 89 11.27 2.28 -4.31
C ALA A 89 11.82 3.14 -5.45
N THR A 90 12.52 2.48 -6.37
CA THR A 90 13.21 3.12 -7.49
C THR A 90 14.14 4.24 -7.00
N ASN A 91 13.78 5.51 -7.20
CA ASN A 91 14.61 6.68 -6.86
C ASN A 91 14.11 7.42 -5.61
N ASN A 92 13.10 6.88 -4.93
CA ASN A 92 12.46 7.53 -3.79
C ASN A 92 12.68 6.70 -2.52
N LEU A 93 12.96 7.41 -1.43
CA LEU A 93 12.94 6.86 -0.07
C LEU A 93 11.69 7.36 0.64
N TYR A 94 10.81 6.43 1.03
CA TYR A 94 9.62 6.73 1.82
C TYR A 94 9.86 6.35 3.28
N ILE A 95 9.51 7.25 4.19
CA ILE A 95 9.60 7.03 5.63
C ILE A 95 8.19 7.20 6.19
N PHE A 96 7.69 6.15 6.84
CA PHE A 96 6.40 6.18 7.53
C PHE A 96 6.62 5.97 9.01
N SER A 97 5.97 6.80 9.81
CA SER A 97 5.99 6.71 11.27
C SER A 97 4.56 6.79 11.78
N ASP A 98 4.25 5.97 12.78
CA ASP A 98 3.04 6.14 13.59
C ASP A 98 3.29 7.34 14.53
N LYS A 99 2.57 8.45 14.34
CA LYS A 99 2.60 9.59 15.27
C LYS A 99 1.49 9.44 16.28
#